data_AF-A0A366MPH7-F1
#
_entry.id   AF-A0A366MPH7-F1
#
_cell.length_a   1.000
_cell.length_b   1.000
_cell.length_c   1.000
_cell.angle_alpha   90.00
_cell.angle_beta   90.00
_cell.angle_gamma   90.00
#
_symmetry.space_group_name_H-M   'P 1'
#
loop_
_entity.id
_entity.type
_entity.pdbx_description
1 polymer ?
#
loop_
_entity_poly.entity_id
_entity_poly.type
_entity_poly.pdbx_seq_one_letter_code
_entity_poly.pdbx_strand_id
1 'polypeptide(L)'
;MKPFKEYIGDILVYLLIAFWLWMLYFWFRLIFIFIKEEDYKTLIFFLILSGIAIIVVGYISKSYVYNRSIAGAYIIEYFQELRKKQELKERISLNDKLDLWALDGYIIKICNRIGITLISIGIIIYIIKYQIIG
;
A
#
# COMPACT_ATOMS: atom_id res chain seq x y z
N MET A 1 -17.11 -15.12 22.80
CA MET A 1 -17.78 -14.72 21.55
C MET A 1 -17.19 -13.38 21.14
N LYS A 2 -16.59 -13.23 19.95
CA LYS A 2 -16.07 -11.91 19.51
C LYS A 2 -17.26 -10.94 19.39
N PRO A 3 -17.17 -9.69 19.86
CA PRO A 3 -18.24 -8.72 19.69
C PRO A 3 -18.52 -8.46 18.20
N PHE A 4 -19.79 -8.30 17.83
CA PHE A 4 -20.27 -8.15 16.44
C PHE A 4 -19.50 -7.08 15.62
N LYS A 5 -19.05 -6.02 16.30
CA LYS A 5 -18.23 -4.93 15.72
C LYS A 5 -16.86 -5.41 15.20
N GLU A 6 -16.22 -6.36 15.88
CA GLU A 6 -14.95 -6.95 15.41
C GLU A 6 -15.16 -7.81 14.15
N TYR A 7 -16.31 -8.49 14.05
CA TYR A 7 -16.65 -9.31 12.88
C TYR A 7 -16.85 -8.47 11.61
N ILE A 8 -17.54 -7.33 11.72
CA ILE A 8 -17.73 -6.39 10.61
C ILE A 8 -16.39 -5.78 10.19
N GLY A 9 -15.56 -5.39 11.17
CA GLY A 9 -14.22 -4.85 10.91
C GLY A 9 -13.34 -5.84 10.15
N ASP A 10 -13.34 -7.12 10.55
CA ASP A 10 -12.58 -8.17 9.87
C ASP A 10 -13.10 -8.39 8.43
N ILE A 11 -14.42 -8.44 8.21
CA ILE A 11 -15.03 -8.57 6.87
C ILE A 11 -14.65 -7.42 5.93
N LEU A 12 -14.68 -6.18 6.43
CA LEU A 12 -14.30 -5.01 5.64
C LEU A 12 -12.83 -5.07 5.20
N VAL A 13 -11.94 -5.57 6.05
CA VAL A 13 -10.54 -5.80 5.68
C VAL A 13 -10.42 -6.86 4.58
N TYR A 14 -11.17 -7.96 4.68
CA TYR A 14 -11.17 -8.98 3.63
C TYR A 14 -11.67 -8.45 2.28
N LEU A 15 -12.74 -7.65 2.29
CA LEU A 15 -13.24 -6.98 1.08
C LEU A 15 -12.20 -6.01 0.51
N LEU A 16 -11.53 -5.24 1.37
CA LEU A 16 -10.45 -4.34 0.95
C LEU A 16 -9.28 -5.10 0.32
N ILE A 17 -8.86 -6.22 0.92
CA ILE A 17 -7.83 -7.10 0.36
C ILE A 17 -8.25 -7.64 -1.00
N ALA A 18 -9.49 -8.14 -1.12
CA ALA A 18 -10.02 -8.65 -2.38
C ALA A 18 -10.05 -7.56 -3.47
N PHE A 19 -10.43 -6.34 -3.12
CA PHE A 19 -10.39 -5.18 -4.01
C PHE A 19 -8.96 -4.89 -4.49
N TRP A 20 -7.98 -4.87 -3.58
CA TRP A 20 -6.57 -4.64 -3.96
C TRP A 20 -6.00 -5.75 -4.85
N LEU A 21 -6.37 -7.01 -4.60
CA LEU A 21 -5.98 -8.14 -5.46
C LEU A 21 -6.59 -8.01 -6.85
N TRP A 22 -7.86 -7.62 -6.95
CA TRP A 22 -8.52 -7.37 -8.22
C TRP A 22 -7.88 -6.21 -8.99
N MET A 23 -7.55 -5.10 -8.30
CA MET A 23 -6.82 -3.97 -8.88
C MET A 23 -5.44 -4.39 -9.41
N LEU A 24 -4.71 -5.23 -8.67
CA LEU A 24 -3.43 -5.79 -9.12
C LEU A 24 -3.61 -6.63 -10.39
N TYR A 25 -4.60 -7.53 -10.42
CA TYR A 25 -4.90 -8.35 -11.60
C TYR A 25 -5.21 -7.48 -12.83
N PHE A 26 -6.07 -6.46 -12.66
CA PHE A 26 -6.41 -5.52 -13.72
C PHE A 26 -5.16 -4.76 -14.22
N TRP A 27 -4.30 -4.32 -13.30
CA TRP A 27 -3.08 -3.58 -13.62
C TRP A 27 -2.07 -4.41 -14.41
N PHE A 28 -1.85 -5.68 -14.03
CA PHE A 28 -1.00 -6.60 -14.81
C PHE A 28 -1.55 -6.86 -16.22
N ARG A 29 -2.88 -6.97 -16.34
CA ARG A 29 -3.52 -7.12 -17.65
C ARG A 29 -3.29 -5.90 -18.55
N LEU A 30 -3.35 -4.68 -18.00
CA LEU A 30 -3.05 -3.46 -18.75
C LEU A 30 -1.59 -3.44 -19.26
N ILE A 31 -0.63 -3.78 -18.41
CA ILE A 31 0.78 -3.88 -18.85
C ILE A 31 0.92 -4.86 -20.01
N PHE A 32 0.31 -6.04 -19.89
CA PHE A 32 0.39 -7.06 -20.93
C PHE A 32 -0.17 -6.57 -22.27
N ILE A 33 -1.27 -5.81 -22.26
CA ILE A 33 -1.86 -5.22 -23.47
C ILE A 33 -0.87 -4.23 -24.11
N PHE A 34 -0.29 -3.30 -23.35
CA PHE A 34 0.65 -2.33 -23.91
C PHE A 34 1.93 -2.98 -24.46
N ILE A 35 2.42 -4.04 -23.82
CA ILE A 35 3.56 -4.81 -24.36
C ILE A 35 3.18 -5.48 -25.69
N LYS A 36 1.98 -6.08 -25.77
CA LYS A 36 1.50 -6.77 -26.98
C LYS A 36 1.25 -5.82 -28.15
N GLU A 37 0.77 -4.61 -27.87
CA GLU A 37 0.51 -3.57 -28.87
C GLU A 37 1.77 -2.75 -29.21
N GLU A 38 2.92 -3.07 -28.58
CA GLU A 38 4.19 -2.34 -28.71
C GLU A 38 4.11 -0.85 -28.37
N ASP A 39 3.09 -0.42 -27.62
CA ASP A 39 2.94 0.94 -27.12
C ASP A 39 3.78 1.16 -25.85
N TYR A 40 5.10 1.16 -26.05
CA TYR A 40 6.05 1.35 -24.97
C TYR A 40 6.03 2.77 -24.38
N LYS A 41 5.63 3.80 -25.15
CA LYS A 41 5.53 5.17 -24.62
C LYS A 41 4.48 5.25 -23.53
N THR A 42 3.28 4.75 -23.83
CA THR A 42 2.17 4.74 -22.87
C THR A 42 2.49 3.84 -21.67
N LEU A 43 3.11 2.68 -21.92
CA LEU A 43 3.54 1.78 -20.83
C LEU A 43 4.51 2.46 -19.86
N ILE A 44 5.55 3.14 -20.36
CA ILE A 44 6.54 3.83 -19.52
C ILE A 44 5.84 4.91 -18.69
N PHE A 45 5.00 5.73 -19.32
CA PHE A 45 4.24 6.77 -18.61
C PHE A 45 3.39 6.16 -17.49
N PHE A 46 2.68 5.07 -17.78
CA PHE A 46 1.80 4.41 -16.81
C PHE A 46 2.58 3.77 -15.64
N LEU A 47 3.75 3.18 -15.90
CA LEU A 47 4.63 2.63 -14.87
C LEU A 47 5.18 3.71 -13.94
N ILE A 48 5.63 4.84 -14.49
CA ILE A 48 6.15 5.95 -13.68
C ILE A 48 5.02 6.57 -12.86
N LEU A 49 3.87 6.86 -13.50
CA LEU A 49 2.72 7.48 -12.84
C LEU A 49 2.18 6.60 -11.70
N SER A 50 2.04 5.29 -11.94
CA SER A 50 1.61 4.35 -10.90
C SER A 50 2.63 4.21 -9.77
N GLY A 51 3.93 4.23 -10.08
CA GLY A 51 4.98 4.23 -9.07
C GLY A 51 4.92 5.46 -8.15
N ILE A 52 4.73 6.65 -8.72
CA ILE A 52 4.54 7.90 -7.96
C ILE A 52 3.26 7.82 -7.12
N ALA A 53 2.14 7.37 -7.70
CA ALA A 53 0.86 7.26 -7.00
C ALA A 53 0.97 6.33 -5.77
N ILE A 54 1.64 5.18 -5.90
CA ILE A 54 1.83 4.23 -4.79
C ILE A 54 2.66 4.86 -3.66
N ILE A 55 3.73 5.59 -4.00
CA ILE A 55 4.53 6.34 -3.01
C ILE A 55 3.64 7.30 -2.23
N VAL A 56 2.89 8.15 -2.95
CA VAL A 56 2.00 9.16 -2.36
C VAL A 56 0.96 8.52 -1.44
N VAL A 57 0.32 7.43 -1.87
CA VAL A 57 -0.65 6.68 -1.05
C VAL A 57 -0.03 6.20 0.26
N GLY A 58 1.22 5.75 0.25
CA GLY A 58 1.93 5.34 1.46
C GLY A 58 2.08 6.48 2.48
N TYR A 59 2.45 7.68 2.00
CA TYR A 59 2.56 8.87 2.85
C TYR A 59 1.20 9.34 3.39
N ILE A 60 0.17 9.40 2.53
CA ILE A 60 -1.19 9.77 2.95
C ILE A 60 -1.70 8.81 4.02
N SER A 61 -1.49 7.51 3.84
CA SER A 61 -1.92 6.48 4.80
C SER A 61 -1.27 6.67 6.17
N LYS A 62 0.05 6.93 6.21
CA LYS A 62 0.73 7.22 7.49
C LYS A 62 0.19 8.50 8.13
N SER A 63 0.04 9.58 7.36
CA SER A 63 -0.48 10.85 7.89
C SER A 63 -1.89 10.71 8.45
N TYR A 64 -2.75 9.93 7.79
CA TYR A 64 -4.11 9.65 8.26
C TYR A 64 -4.11 8.92 9.62
N VAL A 65 -3.36 7.82 9.74
CA VAL A 65 -3.29 7.07 11.00
C VAL A 65 -2.60 7.88 12.10
N TYR A 66 -1.54 8.62 11.75
CA TYR A 66 -0.85 9.50 12.69
C TYR A 66 -1.79 10.56 13.28
N ASN A 67 -2.51 11.30 12.43
CA ASN A 67 -3.47 12.32 12.88
C ASN A 67 -4.56 11.73 13.77
N ARG A 68 -5.05 10.52 13.45
CA ARG A 68 -6.01 9.81 14.30
C ARG A 68 -5.40 9.44 15.66
N SER A 69 -4.15 8.98 15.67
CA SER A 69 -3.48 8.53 16.90
C SER A 69 -3.25 9.63 17.94
N ILE A 70 -3.17 10.89 17.48
CA ILE A 70 -2.97 12.07 18.35
C ILE A 70 -4.24 12.89 18.58
N ALA A 71 -5.39 12.46 18.04
CA ALA A 71 -6.64 13.24 18.06
C ALA A 71 -7.28 13.40 19.45
N GLY A 72 -6.79 12.71 20.48
CA GLY A 72 -7.23 12.88 21.86
C GLY A 72 -6.56 11.91 22.84
N ALA A 73 -6.54 12.28 24.13
CA ALA A 73 -5.87 11.52 25.19
C ALA A 73 -6.29 10.04 25.26
N TYR A 74 -7.59 9.77 25.13
CA TYR A 74 -8.14 8.41 25.09
C TYR A 74 -7.58 7.56 23.94
N ILE A 75 -7.36 8.15 22.77
CA ILE A 75 -6.85 7.44 21.60
C ILE A 75 -5.34 7.19 21.77
N ILE A 76 -4.62 8.12 22.38
CA ILE A 76 -3.20 7.95 22.73
C ILE A 76 -3.04 6.77 23.70
N GLU A 77 -3.85 6.71 24.75
CA GLU A 77 -3.86 5.59 25.72
C GLU A 77 -4.16 4.26 25.03
N TYR A 78 -5.15 4.24 24.13
CA TYR A 78 -5.47 3.05 23.34
C TYR A 78 -4.27 2.55 22.52
N PHE A 79 -3.54 3.43 21.82
CA PHE A 79 -2.34 3.03 21.06
C PHE A 79 -1.17 2.59 21.97
N GLN A 80 -1.04 3.18 23.17
CA GLN A 80 -0.04 2.74 24.16
C GLN A 80 -0.38 1.34 24.70
N GLU A 81 -1.65 1.06 25.00
CA GLU A 81 -2.09 -0.28 25.42
C GLU A 81 -1.85 -1.31 24.32
N LEU A 82 -2.15 -0.97 23.06
CA LEU A 82 -1.89 -1.85 21.92
C LEU A 82 -0.41 -2.20 21.79
N ARG A 83 0.51 -1.24 21.99
CA ARG A 83 1.97 -1.51 21.99
C ARG A 83 2.36 -2.46 23.12
N LYS A 84 1.85 -2.26 24.34
CA LYS A 84 2.11 -3.18 25.47
C LYS A 84 1.63 -4.60 25.16
N LYS A 85 0.43 -4.75 24.60
CA LYS A 85 -0.09 -6.06 24.16
C LYS A 85 0.80 -6.71 23.09
N GLN A 86 1.40 -5.91 22.22
CA GLN A 86 2.29 -6.41 21.17
C GLN A 86 3.61 -6.94 21.75
N GLU A 87 4.19 -6.21 22.71
CA GLU A 87 5.40 -6.62 23.44
C GLU A 87 5.17 -7.91 24.24
N LEU A 88 3.99 -8.03 24.87
CA LEU A 88 3.56 -9.21 25.61
C LEU A 88 3.12 -10.38 24.71
N LYS A 89 3.18 -10.23 23.38
CA LYS A 89 2.72 -11.22 22.38
C LYS A 89 1.27 -11.65 22.57
N GLU A 90 0.44 -10.77 23.13
CA GLU A 90 -0.98 -11.01 23.28
C GLU A 90 -1.71 -10.95 21.92
N ARG A 91 -2.93 -11.47 21.89
CA ARG A 91 -3.74 -11.49 20.68
C ARG A 91 -4.24 -10.08 20.37
N ILE A 92 -3.77 -9.51 19.27
CA ILE A 92 -4.21 -8.22 18.72
C ILE A 92 -5.02 -8.46 17.43
N SER A 93 -6.08 -7.68 17.23
CA SER A 93 -6.86 -7.72 15.98
C SER A 93 -6.00 -7.34 14.77
N LEU A 94 -6.42 -7.76 13.58
CA LEU A 94 -5.66 -7.50 12.36
C LEU A 94 -5.68 -6.00 12.01
N ASN A 95 -6.80 -5.31 12.26
CA ASN A 95 -6.94 -3.86 12.11
C ASN A 95 -5.93 -3.10 12.97
N ASP A 96 -5.84 -3.44 14.25
CA ASP A 96 -4.96 -2.71 15.17
C ASP A 96 -3.47 -2.95 14.81
N LYS A 97 -3.14 -4.14 14.31
CA LYS A 97 -1.78 -4.41 13.77
C LYS A 97 -1.47 -3.54 12.56
N LEU A 98 -2.43 -3.36 11.64
CA LEU A 98 -2.24 -2.50 10.47
C LEU A 98 -2.06 -1.03 10.87
N ASP A 99 -2.83 -0.55 11.85
CA ASP A 99 -2.67 0.82 12.37
C ASP A 99 -1.29 1.03 13.02
N LEU A 100 -0.82 0.07 13.83
CA LEU A 100 0.53 0.11 14.39
C LEU A 100 1.62 0.11 13.30
N TRP A 101 1.47 -0.73 12.28
CA TRP A 101 2.40 -0.77 11.15
C TRP A 101 2.43 0.53 10.34
N ALA A 102 1.27 1.17 10.18
CA ALA A 102 1.17 2.49 9.57
C ALA A 102 1.98 3.53 10.36
N LEU A 103 1.79 3.57 11.69
CA LEU A 103 2.51 4.49 12.59
C LEU A 103 4.03 4.27 12.57
N ASP A 104 4.45 3.00 12.64
CA ASP A 104 5.86 2.61 12.59
C ASP A 104 6.50 2.83 11.19
N GLY A 105 5.68 3.25 10.21
CA GLY A 105 6.14 3.63 8.87
C GLY A 105 6.43 2.44 7.95
N TYR A 106 5.98 1.23 8.30
CA TYR A 106 6.10 0.06 7.42
C TYR A 106 5.35 0.27 6.10
N ILE A 107 4.17 0.90 6.14
CA ILE A 107 3.39 1.21 4.93
C ILE A 107 4.21 2.08 3.97
N ILE A 108 4.86 3.14 4.46
CA ILE A 108 5.73 3.99 3.64
C ILE A 108 6.87 3.18 3.04
N LYS A 109 7.55 2.34 3.84
CA LYS A 109 8.68 1.53 3.36
C LYS A 109 8.25 0.61 2.21
N ILE A 110 7.11 -0.06 2.34
CA ILE A 110 6.57 -0.96 1.32
C ILE A 110 6.17 -0.18 0.06
N CYS A 111 5.40 0.90 0.21
CA CYS A 111 4.98 1.76 -0.90
C CYS A 111 6.19 2.37 -1.64
N ASN A 112 7.20 2.85 -0.92
CA ASN A 112 8.42 3.38 -1.52
C ASN A 112 9.17 2.31 -2.31
N ARG A 113 9.32 1.10 -1.75
CA ARG A 113 10.00 0.01 -2.45
C ARG A 113 9.27 -0.35 -3.75
N ILE A 114 7.95 -0.55 -3.69
CA ILE A 114 7.14 -0.88 -4.87
C ILE A 114 7.18 0.26 -5.90
N GLY A 115 6.96 1.50 -5.46
CA GLY A 115 6.92 2.65 -6.35
C GLY A 115 8.25 2.93 -7.04
N ILE A 116 9.37 2.84 -6.32
CA ILE A 116 10.71 2.94 -6.91
C ILE A 116 10.94 1.82 -7.91
N THR A 117 10.58 0.57 -7.60
CA THR A 117 10.71 -0.55 -8.54
C THR A 117 9.95 -0.29 -9.84
N LEU A 118 8.72 0.22 -9.76
CA LEU A 118 7.92 0.55 -10.95
C LEU A 118 8.57 1.65 -11.80
N ILE A 119 9.02 2.73 -11.16
CA ILE A 119 9.72 3.82 -11.84
C ILE A 119 10.99 3.30 -12.51
N SER A 120 11.78 2.47 -11.81
CA SER A 120 13.00 1.87 -12.36
C SER A 120 12.71 0.98 -13.57
N ILE A 121 11.66 0.16 -13.55
CA ILE A 121 11.26 -0.66 -14.71
C ILE A 121 10.88 0.24 -15.89
N GLY A 122 10.10 1.30 -15.65
CA GLY A 122 9.75 2.28 -16.70
C GLY A 122 10.99 2.92 -17.33
N ILE A 123 11.95 3.34 -16.51
CA ILE A 123 13.23 3.93 -16.98
C ILE A 123 14.03 2.91 -17.81
N ILE A 124 14.13 1.66 -17.35
CA ILE A 124 14.86 0.60 -18.07
C ILE A 124 14.24 0.36 -19.45
N ILE A 125 12.91 0.26 -19.54
CA ILE A 125 12.21 0.09 -20.82
C ILE A 125 12.49 1.27 -21.76
N TYR A 126 12.46 2.51 -21.22
CA TYR A 126 12.78 3.70 -21.99
C TYR A 126 14.18 3.65 -22.61
N ILE A 127 15.20 3.33 -21.80
CA ILE A 127 16.59 3.25 -22.26
C ILE A 127 16.73 2.19 -23.36
N ILE A 128 16.21 0.98 -23.13
CA ILE A 128 16.33 -0.13 -24.08
C ILE A 128 15.67 0.22 -25.42
N LYS A 129 14.43 0.75 -25.41
CA LYS A 129 13.67 0.95 -26.63
C LYS A 129 14.02 2.22 -27.40
N TYR A 130 14.43 3.29 -26.72
CA TYR A 130 14.63 4.60 -27.35
C TYR A 130 16.08 5.08 -27.40
N GLN A 131 17.01 4.45 -26.67
CA GLN A 131 18.42 4.84 -26.70
C GLN A 131 19.36 3.76 -27.26
N ILE A 132 18.97 2.47 -27.17
CA ILE A 132 19.82 1.36 -27.63
C ILE A 132 19.33 0.78 -28.97
N ILE A 133 18.01 0.53 -29.07
CA ILE A 133 17.42 -0.16 -30.24
C ILE A 133 16.88 0.83 -31.28
N GLY A 134 16.41 2.01 -30.84
CA GLY A 134 15.87 3.06 -31.69
C GLY A 134 16.96 3.82 -32.44
#